data_AF-A0A7J5EL16-F1
#
_entry.id   AF-A0A7J5EL16-F1
#
_cell.length_a   1.000
_cell.length_b   1.000
_cell.length_c   1.000
_cell.angle_alpha   90.00
_cell.angle_beta   90.00
_cell.angle_gamma   90.00
#
_symmetry.space_group_name_H-M   'P 1'
#
loop_
_entity.id
_entity.type
_entity.pdbx_description
1 polymer ?
#
loop_
_entity_poly.entity_id
_entity_poly.type
_entity_poly.pdbx_seq_one_letter_code
_entity_poly.pdbx_strand_id
1 'polypeptide(L)'
;MNYQITVTRGLWLLLMTLVCACSTVHRPSAYAPCISEQQRSLSVRWGEDDAANRQSFWYKLDARGQLFRTSVRGTDTTDSYLTAIDHGIYCTAVADVSASFIKVQALHSGGTRSRYIEYANPATGVFLRAVWNPELQTFQSREMRVRYDSLMKLVPNE
;
A
#
# COMPACT_ATOMS: atom_id res chain seq x y z
N MET A 1 -24.27 38.39 -57.59
CA MET A 1 -23.30 37.50 -56.92
C MET A 1 -22.84 38.17 -55.65
N ASN A 2 -23.10 37.56 -54.49
CA ASN A 2 -22.11 37.31 -53.42
C ASN A 2 -22.86 36.83 -52.17
N TYR A 3 -22.78 35.52 -51.97
CA TYR A 3 -23.07 34.82 -50.72
C TYR A 3 -22.06 35.29 -49.66
N GLN A 4 -22.53 35.77 -48.50
CA GLN A 4 -21.71 35.77 -47.29
C GLN A 4 -22.31 34.79 -46.30
N ILE A 5 -21.58 33.70 -46.10
CA ILE A 5 -21.92 32.56 -45.26
C ILE A 5 -21.54 32.91 -43.81
N THR A 6 -22.52 32.74 -42.94
CA THR A 6 -22.48 32.81 -41.47
C THR A 6 -21.50 31.76 -40.92
N VAL A 7 -20.30 32.15 -40.50
CA VAL A 7 -19.32 31.24 -39.86
C VAL A 7 -18.67 31.89 -38.65
N THR A 8 -19.44 32.27 -37.63
CA THR A 8 -18.86 32.82 -36.38
C THR A 8 -19.51 32.31 -35.10
N ARG A 9 -20.46 31.37 -35.17
CA ARG A 9 -21.13 30.79 -33.99
C ARG A 9 -20.74 29.36 -33.62
N GLY A 10 -20.03 28.64 -34.49
CA GLY A 10 -19.66 27.23 -34.25
C GLY A 10 -18.38 27.04 -33.41
N LEU A 11 -17.48 28.03 -33.37
CA LEU A 11 -16.15 27.84 -32.79
C LEU A 11 -16.11 27.91 -31.26
N TRP A 12 -17.10 28.56 -30.63
CA TRP A 12 -17.16 28.74 -29.18
C TRP A 12 -17.73 27.54 -28.41
N LEU A 13 -18.43 26.62 -29.08
CA LEU A 13 -18.99 25.41 -28.44
C LEU A 13 -17.95 24.28 -28.30
N LEU A 14 -16.86 24.32 -29.06
CA LEU A 14 -15.80 23.29 -29.03
C LEU A 14 -14.74 23.51 -27.94
N LEU A 15 -14.67 24.71 -27.33
CA LEU A 15 -13.68 25.04 -26.32
C LEU A 15 -14.14 24.73 -24.88
N MET A 16 -15.44 24.50 -24.64
CA MET A 16 -15.99 24.20 -23.30
C MET A 16 -15.99 22.72 -22.92
N THR A 17 -15.71 21.79 -23.84
CA THR A 17 -15.73 20.34 -23.56
C THR A 17 -14.40 19.78 -23.04
N LEU A 18 -13.35 20.60 -22.94
CA LEU A 18 -11.99 20.17 -22.56
C LEU A 18 -11.66 20.26 -21.05
N VAL A 19 -12.59 20.68 -20.19
CA VAL A 19 -12.28 21.00 -18.78
C VAL A 19 -12.62 19.86 -17.78
N CYS A 20 -13.13 18.71 -18.22
CA CYS A 20 -13.53 17.62 -17.30
C CYS A 20 -12.67 16.34 -17.36
N ALA A 21 -11.39 16.45 -17.73
CA ALA A 21 -10.44 15.33 -17.59
C ALA A 21 -9.60 15.45 -16.30
N CYS A 22 -10.26 15.68 -15.15
CA CYS A 22 -9.66 15.29 -13.88
C CYS A 22 -9.79 13.77 -13.78
N SER A 23 -8.68 13.07 -14.02
CA SER A 23 -8.51 11.65 -13.74
C SER A 23 -8.79 11.39 -12.27
N THR A 24 -10.06 11.13 -11.95
CA THR A 24 -10.50 10.74 -10.62
C THR A 24 -9.88 9.36 -10.37
N VAL A 25 -8.81 9.31 -9.58
CA VAL A 25 -8.14 8.06 -9.21
C VAL A 25 -9.19 7.16 -8.57
N HIS A 26 -9.62 6.12 -9.30
CA HIS A 26 -10.70 5.26 -8.88
C HIS A 26 -10.21 4.40 -7.71
N ARG A 27 -10.71 4.72 -6.51
CA ARG A 27 -10.39 4.00 -5.29
C ARG A 27 -11.46 2.93 -5.06
N PRO A 28 -11.09 1.66 -4.81
CA PRO A 28 -12.03 0.63 -4.42
C PRO A 28 -12.82 1.07 -3.18
N SER A 29 -14.14 1.03 -3.28
CA SER A 29 -15.04 1.24 -2.14
C SER A 29 -15.41 -0.07 -1.45
N ALA A 30 -15.41 -1.17 -2.20
CA ALA A 30 -15.70 -2.51 -1.71
C ALA A 30 -14.50 -3.14 -1.00
N TYR A 31 -14.78 -3.98 -0.02
CA TYR A 31 -13.77 -4.84 0.61
C TYR A 31 -13.41 -6.01 -0.30
N ALA A 32 -12.20 -6.55 -0.14
CA ALA A 32 -11.82 -7.73 -0.89
C ALA A 32 -12.67 -8.96 -0.48
N PRO A 33 -12.98 -9.91 -1.39
CA PRO A 33 -13.92 -11.01 -1.11
C PRO A 33 -13.49 -11.96 0.01
N CYS A 34 -12.19 -12.06 0.30
CA CYS A 34 -11.65 -12.86 1.41
C CYS A 34 -11.79 -12.20 2.78
N ILE A 35 -12.22 -10.93 2.84
CA ILE A 35 -12.35 -10.17 4.08
C ILE A 35 -13.76 -10.36 4.65
N SER A 36 -13.83 -10.94 5.83
CA SER A 36 -15.06 -11.02 6.62
C SER A 36 -15.40 -9.69 7.31
N GLU A 37 -16.62 -9.59 7.85
CA GLU A 37 -17.07 -8.44 8.66
C GLU A 37 -16.08 -8.06 9.76
N GLN A 38 -15.57 -9.06 10.50
CA GLN A 38 -14.63 -8.86 11.61
C GLN A 38 -13.22 -8.44 11.15
N GLN A 39 -12.93 -8.51 9.84
CA GLN A 39 -11.63 -8.18 9.25
C GLN A 39 -11.66 -6.86 8.48
N ARG A 40 -12.74 -6.09 8.53
CA ARG A 40 -12.82 -4.79 7.83
C ARG A 40 -11.80 -3.76 8.30
N SER A 41 -11.23 -3.94 9.49
CA SER A 41 -10.10 -3.15 10.01
C SER A 41 -8.73 -3.78 9.77
N LEU A 42 -8.66 -4.89 9.05
CA LEU A 42 -7.41 -5.59 8.76
C LEU A 42 -6.48 -4.71 7.93
N SER A 43 -5.21 -4.70 8.30
CA SER A 43 -4.15 -4.10 7.51
C SER A 43 -2.88 -4.94 7.58
N VAL A 44 -2.15 -4.95 6.47
CA VAL A 44 -0.79 -5.46 6.39
C VAL A 44 0.13 -4.26 6.15
N ARG A 45 1.15 -4.10 7.00
CA ARG A 45 2.14 -3.04 6.88
C ARG A 45 3.53 -3.63 6.78
N TRP A 46 4.39 -3.09 5.92
CA TRP A 46 5.79 -3.48 5.84
C TRP A 46 6.65 -2.29 5.48
N GLY A 47 7.90 -2.27 5.96
CA GLY A 47 8.74 -1.11 5.74
C GLY A 47 10.12 -1.23 6.36
N GLU A 48 10.81 -0.10 6.39
CA GLU A 48 12.10 0.07 7.02
C GLU A 48 12.07 1.18 8.06
N ASP A 49 12.74 0.94 9.18
CA ASP A 49 13.07 1.92 10.19
C ASP A 49 14.60 2.12 10.19
N ASP A 50 15.05 3.37 10.09
CA ASP A 50 16.43 3.80 10.27
C ASP A 50 16.52 4.71 11.50
N ALA A 51 16.93 4.11 12.61
CA ALA A 51 17.03 4.79 13.89
C ALA A 51 18.14 5.85 13.91
N ALA A 52 19.24 5.65 13.17
CA ALA A 52 20.35 6.60 13.13
C ALA A 52 19.95 7.90 12.43
N ASN A 53 19.22 7.77 11.31
CA ASN A 53 18.79 8.92 10.53
C ASN A 53 17.42 9.49 10.96
N ARG A 54 16.76 8.88 11.95
CA ARG A 54 15.39 9.21 12.38
C ARG A 54 14.42 9.25 11.20
N GLN A 55 14.55 8.26 10.33
CA GLN A 55 13.76 8.10 9.13
C GLN A 55 13.12 6.74 9.13
N SER A 56 11.86 6.69 8.71
CA SER A 56 11.21 5.43 8.42
C SER A 56 10.29 5.59 7.23
N PHE A 57 10.02 4.48 6.56
CA PHE A 57 8.95 4.44 5.58
C PHE A 57 8.26 3.10 5.67
N TRP A 58 7.00 3.07 5.29
CA TRP A 58 6.26 1.84 5.19
C TRP A 58 5.19 1.92 4.12
N TYR A 59 4.84 0.74 3.64
CA TYR A 59 3.68 0.51 2.82
C TYR A 59 2.58 -0.10 3.67
N LYS A 60 1.34 0.28 3.41
CA LYS A 60 0.16 -0.25 4.08
C LYS A 60 -0.85 -0.71 3.04
N LEU A 61 -1.28 -1.95 3.16
CA LEU A 61 -2.39 -2.54 2.41
C LEU A 61 -3.58 -2.67 3.35
N ASP A 62 -4.70 -2.01 3.04
CA ASP A 62 -5.92 -2.09 3.85
C ASP A 62 -6.89 -3.20 3.40
N ALA A 63 -7.98 -3.38 4.14
CA ALA A 63 -9.03 -4.37 3.86
C ALA A 63 -9.72 -4.26 2.49
N ARG A 64 -9.54 -3.13 1.77
CA ARG A 64 -10.08 -2.89 0.43
C ARG A 64 -9.04 -3.12 -0.67
N GLY A 65 -7.83 -3.54 -0.31
CA GLY A 65 -6.72 -3.68 -1.26
C GLY A 65 -6.09 -2.36 -1.68
N GLN A 66 -6.32 -1.27 -0.93
CA GLN A 66 -5.69 0.02 -1.21
C GLN A 66 -4.28 0.03 -0.64
N LEU A 67 -3.30 0.34 -1.50
CA LEU A 67 -1.90 0.45 -1.14
C LEU A 67 -1.53 1.92 -0.89
N PHE A 68 -0.98 2.18 0.28
CA PHE A 68 -0.46 3.48 0.69
C PHE A 68 1.03 3.38 0.99
N ARG A 69 1.75 4.50 0.84
CA ARG A 69 3.10 4.70 1.36
C ARG A 69 3.07 5.81 2.38
N THR A 70 3.70 5.57 3.52
CA THR A 70 4.00 6.58 4.52
C THR A 70 5.51 6.76 4.60
N SER A 71 5.97 8.00 4.65
CA SER A 71 7.35 8.36 4.95
C SER A 71 7.39 9.27 6.18
N VAL A 72 8.26 8.96 7.13
CA VAL A 72 8.50 9.75 8.33
C VAL A 72 9.95 10.22 8.34
N ARG A 73 10.15 11.51 8.60
CA ARG A 73 11.47 12.11 8.80
C ARG A 73 11.41 13.08 9.96
N GLY A 74 12.00 12.70 11.10
CA GLY A 74 11.82 13.47 12.33
C GLY A 74 10.35 13.48 12.76
N THR A 75 9.72 14.67 12.77
CA THR A 75 8.29 14.85 13.07
C THR A 75 7.40 14.87 11.82
N ASP A 76 8.00 15.00 10.63
CA ASP A 76 7.25 15.14 9.40
C ASP A 76 6.77 13.77 8.93
N THR A 77 5.45 13.65 8.69
CA THR A 77 4.81 12.43 8.19
C THR A 77 4.08 12.75 6.90
N THR A 78 4.40 12.00 5.84
CA THR A 78 3.75 12.12 4.53
C THR A 78 3.08 10.80 4.17
N ASP A 79 1.76 10.83 3.96
CA ASP A 79 0.96 9.70 3.52
C ASP A 79 0.49 9.88 2.08
N SER A 80 0.76 8.88 1.24
CA SER A 80 0.44 8.88 -0.18
C SER A 80 -0.30 7.60 -0.56
N TYR A 81 -1.46 7.74 -1.21
CA TYR A 81 -2.08 6.62 -1.92
C TYR A 81 -1.25 6.29 -3.15
N LEU A 82 -0.91 5.01 -3.34
CA LEU A 82 -0.16 4.54 -4.50
C LEU A 82 -1.09 3.97 -5.56
N THR A 83 -1.81 2.90 -5.21
CA THR A 83 -2.63 2.16 -6.16
C THR A 83 -3.64 1.25 -5.43
N ALA A 84 -4.53 0.64 -6.20
CA ALA A 84 -5.37 -0.45 -5.76
C ALA A 84 -4.78 -1.77 -6.27
N ILE A 85 -4.71 -2.77 -5.39
CA ILE A 85 -4.28 -4.12 -5.73
C ILE A 85 -5.50 -4.94 -6.12
N ASP A 86 -5.38 -5.73 -7.19
CA ASP A 86 -6.41 -6.71 -7.56
C ASP A 86 -6.79 -7.58 -6.35
N HIS A 87 -8.08 -7.84 -6.17
CA HIS A 87 -8.58 -8.54 -5.00
C HIS A 87 -8.02 -9.97 -4.87
N GLY A 88 -7.76 -10.68 -5.97
CA GLY A 88 -7.15 -12.02 -5.93
C GLY A 88 -5.70 -11.97 -5.45
N ILE A 89 -4.93 -11.00 -5.95
CA ILE A 89 -3.55 -10.75 -5.52
C ILE A 89 -3.52 -10.33 -4.05
N TYR A 90 -4.40 -9.41 -3.65
CA TYR A 90 -4.57 -8.97 -2.27
C TYR A 90 -4.82 -10.15 -1.32
N CYS A 91 -5.83 -10.97 -1.63
CA CYS A 91 -6.21 -12.09 -0.77
C CYS A 91 -5.08 -13.10 -0.60
N THR A 92 -4.31 -13.34 -1.68
CA THR A 92 -3.12 -14.19 -1.63
C THR A 92 -2.05 -13.60 -0.72
N ALA A 93 -1.75 -12.30 -0.86
CA ALA A 93 -0.74 -11.64 -0.03
C ALA A 93 -1.10 -11.65 1.46
N VAL A 94 -2.36 -11.36 1.81
CA VAL A 94 -2.84 -11.39 3.21
C VAL A 94 -2.77 -12.79 3.80
N ALA A 95 -3.19 -13.81 3.04
CA ALA A 95 -3.12 -15.20 3.48
C ALA A 95 -1.67 -15.65 3.72
N ASP A 96 -0.75 -15.30 2.81
CA ASP A 96 0.67 -15.62 2.91
C ASP A 96 1.34 -14.99 4.12
N VAL A 97 1.01 -13.72 4.43
CA VAL A 97 1.51 -13.02 5.62
C VAL A 97 0.99 -13.69 6.89
N SER A 98 -0.32 -13.93 6.96
CA SER A 98 -0.93 -14.65 8.09
C SER A 98 -0.29 -16.02 8.32
N ALA A 99 -0.11 -16.81 7.25
CA ALA A 99 0.54 -18.12 7.32
C ALA A 99 1.99 -18.05 7.79
N SER A 100 2.70 -16.97 7.44
CA SER A 100 4.08 -16.77 7.86
C SER A 100 4.19 -16.45 9.35
N PHE A 101 3.23 -15.71 9.91
CA PHE A 101 3.17 -15.48 11.36
C PHE A 101 2.81 -16.73 12.17
N ILE A 102 2.09 -17.69 11.59
CA ILE A 102 1.86 -19.00 12.23
C ILE A 102 3.17 -19.79 12.34
N LYS A 103 4.05 -19.69 11.32
CA LYS A 103 5.34 -20.40 11.28
C LYS A 103 6.43 -19.71 12.11
N VAL A 104 6.49 -18.39 12.05
CA VAL A 104 7.49 -17.57 12.74
C VAL A 104 6.84 -16.97 13.98
N GLN A 105 6.87 -17.73 15.06
CA GLN A 105 6.40 -17.25 16.35
C GLN A 105 7.46 -16.30 16.93
N ALA A 106 7.10 -15.02 17.04
CA ALA A 106 7.90 -13.94 17.62
C ALA A 106 9.31 -13.75 17.00
N LEU A 107 9.42 -12.85 16.03
CA LEU A 107 10.70 -12.38 15.49
C LEU A 107 10.91 -10.91 15.87
N HIS A 108 11.86 -10.64 16.77
CA HIS A 108 12.29 -9.29 17.08
C HIS A 108 13.82 -9.23 17.19
N SER A 109 14.49 -9.02 16.06
CA SER A 109 15.96 -8.93 15.96
C SER A 109 16.35 -7.70 15.12
N GLY A 110 15.84 -6.53 15.52
CA GLY A 110 16.17 -5.25 14.88
C GLY A 110 17.61 -4.79 15.15
N GLY A 111 18.07 -3.85 14.33
CA GLY A 111 19.33 -3.12 14.51
C GLY A 111 19.15 -1.63 14.24
N THR A 112 20.24 -0.90 13.98
CA THR A 112 20.20 0.51 13.55
C THR A 112 19.27 0.72 12.36
N ARG A 113 19.34 -0.21 11.40
CA ARG A 113 18.32 -0.40 10.38
C ARG A 113 17.52 -1.65 10.69
N SER A 114 16.23 -1.58 10.49
CA SER A 114 15.32 -2.70 10.67
C SER A 114 14.30 -2.75 9.56
N ARG A 115 14.01 -3.96 9.08
CA ARG A 115 12.83 -4.25 8.26
C ARG A 115 11.77 -4.87 9.12
N TYR A 116 10.52 -4.68 8.72
CA TYR A 116 9.41 -5.31 9.41
C TYR A 116 8.25 -5.66 8.49
N ILE A 117 7.44 -6.60 8.98
CA ILE A 117 6.09 -6.87 8.51
C ILE A 117 5.18 -6.85 9.74
N GLU A 118 4.00 -6.28 9.58
CA GLU A 118 2.92 -6.26 10.54
C GLU A 118 1.63 -6.78 9.92
N TYR A 119 0.91 -7.56 10.70
CA TYR A 119 -0.45 -7.97 10.42
C TYR A 119 -1.30 -7.52 11.61
N ALA A 120 -2.22 -6.59 11.37
CA ALA A 120 -3.05 -6.00 12.41
C ALA A 120 -4.53 -6.11 12.04
N ASN A 121 -5.34 -6.62 12.96
CA ASN A 121 -6.79 -6.53 12.91
C ASN A 121 -7.32 -6.04 14.27
N PRO A 122 -7.46 -4.71 14.46
CA PRO A 122 -7.90 -4.13 15.72
C PRO A 122 -9.26 -4.61 16.20
N ALA A 123 -10.21 -4.87 15.28
CA ALA A 123 -11.54 -5.36 15.63
C ALA A 123 -11.54 -6.71 16.37
N THR A 124 -10.52 -7.54 16.17
CA THR A 124 -10.36 -8.83 16.86
C THR A 124 -9.16 -8.85 17.81
N GLY A 125 -8.54 -7.69 18.09
CA GLY A 125 -7.37 -7.59 18.98
C GLY A 125 -6.10 -8.29 18.46
N VAL A 126 -6.01 -8.58 17.16
CA VAL A 126 -4.84 -9.27 16.59
C VAL A 126 -3.79 -8.25 16.19
N PHE A 127 -2.59 -8.35 16.77
CA PHE A 127 -1.45 -7.51 16.44
C PHE A 127 -0.18 -8.36 16.39
N LEU A 128 0.31 -8.62 15.18
CA LEU A 128 1.48 -9.44 14.94
C LEU A 128 2.53 -8.58 14.23
N ARG A 129 3.75 -8.54 14.76
CA ARG A 129 4.87 -7.82 14.16
C ARG A 129 6.10 -8.70 14.16
N ALA A 130 6.77 -8.75 13.01
CA ALA A 130 8.08 -9.35 12.84
C ALA A 130 9.08 -8.26 12.46
N VAL A 131 10.21 -8.19 13.17
CA VAL A 131 11.26 -7.18 12.96
C VAL A 131 12.61 -7.86 12.86
N TRP A 132 13.41 -7.51 11.86
CA TRP A 132 14.76 -8.03 11.69
C TRP A 132 15.72 -6.98 11.11
N ASN A 133 17.00 -7.11 11.42
CA ASN A 133 18.06 -6.33 10.79
C ASN A 133 18.27 -6.84 9.35
N PRO A 134 18.07 -6.01 8.31
CA PRO A 134 18.25 -6.42 6.92
C PRO A 134 19.69 -6.81 6.57
N GLU A 135 20.68 -6.37 7.36
CA GLU A 135 22.10 -6.68 7.18
C GLU A 135 22.45 -8.08 7.69
N LEU A 136 21.60 -8.67 8.54
CA LEU A 136 21.80 -9.99 9.14
C LEU A 136 20.82 -11.00 8.56
N GLN A 137 21.33 -11.94 7.75
CA GLN A 137 20.50 -12.99 7.14
C GLN A 137 20.34 -14.20 8.05
N THR A 138 19.80 -13.99 9.25
CA THR A 138 19.56 -15.08 10.21
C THR A 138 18.54 -16.09 9.68
N PHE A 139 18.64 -17.35 10.13
CA PHE A 139 17.69 -18.40 9.76
C PHE A 139 16.25 -18.03 10.16
N GLN A 140 16.07 -17.41 11.33
CA GLN A 140 14.78 -17.01 11.88
C GLN A 140 14.05 -15.97 11.01
N SER A 141 14.78 -15.10 10.30
CA SER A 141 14.19 -14.09 9.42
C SER A 141 13.89 -14.60 8.01
N ARG A 142 14.31 -15.83 7.65
CA ARG A 142 14.24 -16.33 6.27
C ARG A 142 12.83 -16.24 5.68
N GLU A 143 11.84 -16.77 6.38
CA GLU A 143 10.45 -16.75 5.90
C GLU A 143 9.93 -15.30 5.76
N MET A 144 10.21 -14.44 6.73
CA MET A 144 9.76 -13.05 6.71
C MET A 144 10.43 -12.23 5.61
N ARG A 145 11.71 -12.49 5.30
CA ARG A 145 12.39 -11.88 4.15
C ARG A 145 11.72 -12.24 2.83
N VAL A 146 11.40 -13.52 2.62
CA VAL A 146 10.69 -13.96 1.41
C VAL A 146 9.32 -13.27 1.28
N ARG A 147 8.59 -13.12 2.38
CA ARG A 147 7.32 -12.38 2.37
C ARG A 147 7.50 -10.90 2.11
N TYR A 148 8.52 -10.29 2.69
CA TYR A 148 8.84 -8.88 2.46
C TYR A 148 9.11 -8.63 0.97
N ASP A 149 9.96 -9.45 0.36
CA ASP A 149 10.30 -9.34 -1.06
C ASP A 149 9.07 -9.56 -1.96
N SER A 150 8.14 -10.43 -1.55
CA SER A 150 6.88 -10.65 -2.26
C SER A 150 5.93 -9.45 -2.15
N LEU A 151 5.82 -8.83 -0.97
CA LEU A 151 5.05 -7.61 -0.75
C LEU A 151 5.64 -6.42 -1.52
N MET A 152 6.97 -6.32 -1.61
CA MET A 152 7.64 -5.28 -2.39
C MET A 152 7.30 -5.34 -3.89
N LYS A 153 6.97 -6.50 -4.44
CA LYS A 153 6.51 -6.62 -5.84
C LYS A 153 5.13 -5.99 -6.09
N LEU A 154 4.37 -5.70 -5.03
CA LEU A 154 3.08 -5.00 -5.13
C LEU A 154 3.26 -3.48 -5.23
N VAL A 155 4.44 -2.97 -4.88
CA VAL A 155 4.76 -1.55 -4.94
C VAL A 155 5.03 -1.18 -6.40
N PRO A 156 4.31 -0.21 -6.99
CA PRO A 156 4.59 0.26 -8.35
C PRO A 156 6.04 0.74 -8.45
N ASN A 157 6.73 0.35 -9.52
CA ASN A 157 8.04 0.93 -9.85
C ASN A 157 7.83 2.39 -10.27
N GLU A 158 8.67 3.29 -9.74
CA GLU A 158 8.74 4.69 -10.18
C GLU A 158 9.32 4.79 -11.61
#